data_AF-A0A7M3MLB7-F1
#
_entry.id   AF-A0A7M3MLB7-F1
#
_cell.length_a   1.000
_cell.length_b   1.000
_cell.length_c   1.000
_cell.angle_alpha   90.00
_cell.angle_beta   90.00
_cell.angle_gamma   90.00
#
_symmetry.space_group_name_H-M   'P 1'
#
loop_
_entity.id
_entity.type
_entity.pdbx_description
1 polymer ?
#
loop_
_entity_poly.entity_id
_entity_poly.type
_entity_poly.pdbx_seq_one_letter_code
_entity_poly.pdbx_strand_id
1 'polypeptide(L)'
;MMRYSDEMWEELWERTLGQLERHRIAMATLRREFPDDPLGRRIVPELARRWRGTAKLHLWLHTIHALFWARISFDIPPTAGTPWQLANSMALISLAVVLFCVGFRRYLHPLERLL
;
A
#
# COMPACT_ATOMS: atom_id res chain seq x y z
N MET A 1 -19.29 -11.22 10.05
CA MET A 1 -18.15 -12.09 9.71
C MET A 1 -17.06 -11.86 10.75
N MET A 2 -16.32 -12.88 11.22
CA MET A 2 -15.26 -12.70 12.22
C MET A 2 -14.04 -12.03 11.57
N ARG A 3 -13.61 -10.90 12.14
CA ARG A 3 -12.40 -10.16 11.72
C ARG A 3 -11.17 -10.83 12.34
N TYR A 4 -10.09 -10.97 11.58
CA TYR A 4 -8.83 -11.47 12.15
C TYR A 4 -8.24 -10.45 13.11
N SER A 5 -7.99 -10.86 14.36
CA SER A 5 -7.12 -10.09 15.27
C SER A 5 -5.71 -10.05 14.69
N ASP A 6 -4.90 -9.08 15.12
CA ASP A 6 -3.52 -8.97 14.64
C ASP A 6 -2.68 -10.20 15.02
N GLU A 7 -2.85 -10.71 16.24
CA GLU A 7 -2.19 -11.94 16.70
C GLU A 7 -2.59 -13.16 15.85
N MET A 8 -3.89 -13.35 15.59
CA MET A 8 -4.36 -14.49 14.78
C MET A 8 -3.92 -14.37 13.33
N TRP A 9 -3.85 -13.15 12.79
CA TRP A 9 -3.31 -12.92 11.45
C TRP A 9 -1.83 -13.24 11.39
N GLU A 10 -1.05 -12.81 12.37
CA GLU A 10 0.39 -13.07 12.43
C GLU A 10 0.66 -14.58 12.55
N GLU A 11 -0.07 -15.28 13.41
CA GLU A 11 0.04 -16.73 13.55
C GLU A 11 -0.34 -17.47 12.24
N LEU A 12 -1.43 -17.08 11.59
CA LEU A 12 -1.83 -17.67 10.32
C LEU A 12 -0.81 -17.36 9.21
N TRP A 13 -0.47 -16.09 9.03
CA TRP A 13 0.31 -15.61 7.89
C TRP A 13 1.78 -15.98 8.00
N GLU A 14 2.39 -15.85 9.19
CA GLU A 14 3.81 -16.10 9.37
C GLU A 14 4.13 -17.54 9.77
N ARG A 15 3.30 -18.15 10.63
CA ARG A 15 3.62 -19.47 11.23
C ARG A 15 2.92 -20.64 10.55
N THR A 16 1.72 -20.43 10.00
CA THR A 16 0.94 -21.52 9.41
C THR A 16 1.16 -21.61 7.90
N LEU A 17 1.16 -20.48 7.19
CA LEU A 17 1.30 -20.48 5.73
C LEU A 17 2.74 -20.58 5.26
N GLY A 18 2.99 -21.54 4.36
CA GLY A 18 4.26 -21.65 3.65
C GLY A 18 4.52 -20.45 2.73
N GLN A 19 5.78 -20.24 2.35
CA GLN A 19 6.17 -19.14 1.45
C GLN A 19 5.42 -19.17 0.11
N LEU A 20 5.25 -20.37 -0.45
CA LEU A 20 4.59 -20.56 -1.74
C LEU A 20 3.08 -20.28 -1.66
N GLU A 21 2.44 -20.63 -0.54
CA GLU A 21 1.03 -20.34 -0.28
C GLU A 21 0.80 -18.84 -0.08
N ARG A 22 1.65 -18.17 0.71
CA ARG A 22 1.62 -16.71 0.86
C ARG A 22 1.75 -16.01 -0.48
N HIS A 23 2.70 -16.43 -1.30
CA HIS A 23 2.88 -15.87 -2.64
C HIS A 23 1.64 -16.08 -3.51
N ARG A 24 1.07 -17.30 -3.52
CA ARG A 24 -0.16 -17.59 -4.27
C ARG A 24 -1.32 -16.71 -3.82
N ILE A 25 -1.54 -16.56 -2.51
CA ILE A 25 -2.61 -15.71 -1.95
C ILE A 25 -2.36 -14.24 -2.27
N ALA A 26 -1.11 -13.78 -2.17
CA ALA A 26 -0.72 -12.42 -2.53
C ALA A 26 -0.99 -12.14 -4.02
N MET A 27 -0.62 -13.07 -4.91
CA MET A 27 -0.90 -12.95 -6.34
C MET A 27 -2.40 -13.00 -6.64
N ALA A 28 -3.17 -13.88 -5.99
CA ALA A 28 -4.62 -13.91 -6.14
C ALA A 28 -5.25 -12.58 -5.70
N THR A 29 -4.80 -12.01 -4.58
CA THR A 29 -5.23 -10.70 -4.10
C THR A 29 -4.87 -9.59 -5.08
N LEU A 30 -3.65 -9.60 -5.63
CA LEU A 30 -3.23 -8.64 -6.65
C LEU A 30 -4.02 -8.76 -7.95
N ARG A 31 -4.36 -9.97 -8.37
CA ARG A 31 -5.16 -10.21 -9.59
C ARG A 31 -6.66 -10.04 -9.37
N ARG A 32 -7.09 -9.88 -8.11
CA ARG A 32 -8.50 -9.90 -7.67
C ARG A 32 -9.19 -11.20 -8.07
N GLU A 33 -8.44 -12.29 -8.03
CA GLU A 33 -8.94 -13.65 -8.22
C GLU A 33 -9.46 -14.18 -6.89
N PHE A 34 -10.61 -14.86 -6.93
CA PHE A 34 -11.19 -15.52 -5.76
C PHE A 34 -10.77 -16.98 -5.75
N PRO A 35 -10.04 -17.42 -4.73
CA PRO A 35 -9.71 -18.83 -4.61
C PRO A 35 -10.98 -19.67 -4.41
N ASP A 36 -11.01 -20.87 -5.00
CA ASP A 36 -12.11 -21.80 -4.80
C ASP A 36 -12.11 -22.41 -3.39
N ASP A 37 -10.97 -22.38 -2.70
CA ASP A 37 -10.83 -22.93 -1.37
C ASP A 37 -11.42 -22.00 -0.29
N PRO A 38 -12.08 -22.56 0.76
CA PRO A 38 -12.75 -21.78 1.79
C PRO A 38 -11.83 -20.85 2.58
N LEU A 39 -10.55 -21.21 2.70
CA LEU A 39 -9.54 -20.45 3.43
C LEU A 39 -9.14 -19.19 2.64
N GLY A 40 -8.80 -19.36 1.37
CA GLY A 40 -8.44 -18.28 0.45
C GLY A 40 -9.56 -17.24 0.29
N ARG A 41 -10.83 -17.67 0.29
CA ARG A 41 -11.98 -16.74 0.29
C ARG A 41 -12.04 -15.83 1.52
N ARG A 42 -11.46 -16.24 2.65
CA ARG A 42 -11.38 -15.41 3.87
C ARG A 42 -10.09 -14.60 3.92
N ILE A 43 -8.97 -15.18 3.50
CA ILE A 43 -7.65 -14.54 3.57
C ILE A 43 -7.49 -13.43 2.52
N VAL A 44 -7.98 -13.60 1.29
CA VAL A 44 -7.82 -12.61 0.22
C VAL A 44 -8.46 -11.25 0.57
N PRO A 45 -9.73 -11.19 1.01
CA PRO A 45 -10.34 -9.93 1.46
C PRO A 45 -9.62 -9.30 2.66
N GLU A 46 -9.18 -10.12 3.62
CA GLU A 46 -8.44 -9.66 4.80
C GLU A 46 -7.05 -9.10 4.44
N LEU A 47 -6.32 -9.75 3.53
CA LEU A 47 -5.05 -9.25 3.00
C LEU A 47 -5.26 -7.94 2.25
N ALA A 48 -6.29 -7.86 1.40
CA ALA A 48 -6.65 -6.63 0.70
C ALA A 48 -6.93 -5.48 1.68
N ARG A 49 -7.67 -5.74 2.77
CA ARG A 49 -7.94 -4.76 3.84
C ARG A 49 -6.65 -4.28 4.50
N ARG A 50 -5.76 -5.20 4.88
CA ARG A 50 -4.47 -4.89 5.51
C ARG A 50 -3.58 -4.06 4.58
N TRP A 51 -3.46 -4.46 3.31
CA TRP A 51 -2.74 -3.70 2.29
C TRP A 51 -3.33 -2.31 2.06
N ARG A 52 -4.66 -2.15 2.07
CA ARG A 52 -5.30 -0.82 2.02
C ARG A 52 -4.97 0.03 3.25
N GLY A 53 -4.84 -0.59 4.42
CA GLY A 53 -4.35 0.05 5.64
C GLY A 53 -2.90 0.54 5.51
N THR A 54 -1.99 -0.34 5.07
CA THR A 54 -0.58 0.00 4.84
C THR A 54 -0.42 1.09 3.77
N ALA A 55 -1.21 1.05 2.70
CA ALA A 55 -1.23 2.07 1.67
C ALA A 55 -1.77 3.42 2.19
N LYS A 56 -2.69 3.42 3.17
CA LYS A 56 -3.14 4.65 3.84
C LYS A 56 -2.01 5.27 4.67
N LEU A 57 -1.22 4.45 5.36
CA LEU A 57 -0.06 4.93 6.10
C LEU A 57 0.97 5.57 5.17
N HIS A 58 1.34 4.87 4.10
CA HIS A 58 2.28 5.40 3.09
C HIS A 58 1.76 6.66 2.42
N LEU A 59 0.46 6.71 2.11
CA LEU A 59 -0.17 7.92 1.58
C LEU A 59 0.07 9.13 2.49
N TRP A 60 -0.16 9.00 3.79
CA TRP A 60 0.07 10.11 4.73
C TRP A 60 1.53 10.50 4.81
N LEU A 61 2.42 9.51 4.97
CA LEU A 61 3.86 9.74 5.06
C LEU A 61 4.39 10.48 3.83
N HIS A 62 4.05 9.98 2.63
CA HIS A 62 4.52 10.58 1.39
C HIS A 62 3.81 11.89 1.05
N THR A 63 2.59 12.13 1.55
CA THR A 63 1.95 13.46 1.43
C THR A 63 2.73 14.49 2.23
N ILE A 64 3.07 14.19 3.49
CA ILE A 64 3.88 15.08 4.34
C ILE A 64 5.25 15.31 3.70
N HIS A 65 5.89 14.25 3.23
CA HIS A 65 7.18 14.33 2.56
C HIS A 65 7.13 15.16 1.27
N ALA A 66 6.08 15.01 0.46
CA ALA A 66 5.87 15.81 -0.74
C ALA A 66 5.71 17.30 -0.41
N LEU A 67 4.90 17.62 0.60
CA LEU A 67 4.70 19.00 1.05
C LEU A 67 6.00 19.63 1.57
N PHE A 68 6.78 18.88 2.34
CA PHE A 68 8.10 19.31 2.82
C PHE A 68 9.05 19.65 1.67
N TRP A 69 9.23 18.75 0.72
CA TRP A 69 10.14 18.98 -0.41
C TRP A 69 9.63 20.04 -1.39
N ALA A 70 8.31 20.11 -1.62
CA ALA A 70 7.72 21.17 -2.43
C ALA A 70 7.94 22.54 -1.80
N ARG A 71 7.77 22.67 -0.47
CA ARG A 71 8.06 23.90 0.27
C ARG A 71 9.51 24.34 0.08
N ILE A 72 10.46 23.42 0.19
CA ILE A 72 11.89 23.69 -0.05
C ILE A 72 12.13 24.10 -1.51
N SER A 73 11.51 23.41 -2.47
CA SER A 73 11.66 23.70 -3.89
C SER A 73 11.13 25.09 -4.29
N PHE A 74 10.18 25.65 -3.53
CA PHE A 74 9.70 27.03 -3.73
C PHE A 74 10.61 28.08 -3.07
N ASP A 75 11.33 27.74 -2.01
CA ASP A 75 12.32 28.65 -1.38
C ASP A 75 13.62 28.76 -2.17
N ILE A 76 14.01 27.68 -2.85
CA ILE A 76 15.25 27.63 -3.62
C ILE A 76 14.97 28.12 -5.05
N PRO A 77 15.68 29.14 -5.55
CA PRO A 77 15.50 29.58 -6.92
C PRO A 77 15.94 28.48 -7.90
N PRO A 78 15.28 28.32 -9.06
CA PRO A 78 15.67 27.33 -10.07
C PRO A 78 17.12 27.45 -10.55
N THR A 79 17.70 28.65 -10.46
CA THR A 79 19.10 28.93 -10.80
C THR A 79 20.11 28.28 -9.85
N ALA A 80 19.69 27.79 -8.69
CA ALA A 80 20.56 27.09 -7.75
C ALA A 80 21.02 25.71 -8.27
N GLY A 81 20.47 25.21 -9.39
CA GLY A 81 20.93 23.97 -10.02
C GLY A 81 20.60 22.73 -9.19
N THR A 82 21.62 22.06 -8.65
CA THR A 82 21.52 20.75 -8.01
C THR A 82 20.60 20.71 -6.77
N PRO A 83 20.65 21.67 -5.80
CA PRO A 83 19.70 21.76 -4.70
C PRO A 83 18.23 21.82 -5.14
N TRP A 84 17.91 22.66 -6.13
CA TRP A 84 16.54 22.80 -6.62
C TRP A 84 16.07 21.53 -7.33
N GLN A 85 16.93 20.94 -8.18
CA GLN A 85 16.64 19.68 -8.86
C GLN A 85 16.37 18.53 -7.89
N LEU A 86 17.15 18.44 -6.81
CA LEU A 86 16.95 17.43 -5.76
C LEU A 86 15.59 17.64 -5.08
N ALA A 87 15.31 18.86 -4.62
CA ALA A 87 14.05 19.15 -3.92
C ALA A 87 12.84 18.86 -4.82
N ASN A 88 12.88 19.30 -6.07
CA ASN A 88 11.83 19.07 -7.04
C ASN A 88 11.66 17.58 -7.37
N SER A 89 12.75 16.84 -7.55
CA SER A 89 12.70 15.39 -7.82
C SER A 89 12.10 14.62 -6.65
N MET A 90 12.48 14.95 -5.41
CA MET A 90 11.94 14.31 -4.21
C MET A 90 10.45 14.62 -4.01
N ALA A 91 10.01 15.84 -4.31
CA ALA A 91 8.60 16.20 -4.32
C ALA A 91 7.82 15.39 -5.35
N LEU A 92 8.34 15.27 -6.58
CA LEU A 92 7.71 14.50 -7.66
C LEU A 92 7.63 13.01 -7.36
N ILE A 93 8.70 12.41 -6.85
CA ILE A 93 8.71 11.00 -6.42
C ILE A 93 7.65 10.77 -5.34
N SER A 94 7.58 11.66 -4.35
CA SER A 94 6.61 11.55 -3.26
C SER A 94 5.18 11.68 -3.78
N LEU A 95 4.93 12.61 -4.71
CA LEU A 95 3.62 12.77 -5.36
C LEU A 95 3.24 11.50 -6.16
N ALA A 96 4.18 10.92 -6.89
CA ALA A 96 3.96 9.67 -7.63
C ALA A 96 3.56 8.52 -6.67
N VAL A 97 4.22 8.40 -5.52
CA VAL A 97 3.86 7.40 -4.50
C VAL A 97 2.47 7.66 -3.91
N VAL A 98 2.10 8.92 -3.65
CA VAL A 98 0.75 9.28 -3.19
C VAL A 98 -0.31 8.86 -4.22
N LEU A 99 -0.11 9.20 -5.50
CA LEU A 99 -1.02 8.81 -6.58
C LEU A 99 -1.13 7.29 -6.70
N PHE A 100 -0.01 6.58 -6.62
CA PHE A 100 0.00 5.12 -6.59
C PHE A 100 -0.80 4.58 -5.40
N CYS A 101 -0.59 5.11 -4.19
CA CYS A 101 -1.31 4.66 -3.00
C CYS A 101 -2.82 4.93 -3.11
N VAL A 102 -3.25 6.06 -3.68
CA VAL A 102 -4.66 6.34 -3.97
C VAL A 102 -5.22 5.30 -4.97
N GLY A 103 -4.49 5.07 -6.07
CA GLY A 103 -4.86 4.11 -7.10
C GLY A 103 -4.98 2.69 -6.54
N PHE A 104 -3.97 2.23 -5.82
CA PHE A 104 -3.92 0.91 -5.20
C PHE A 104 -5.03 0.69 -4.17
N ARG A 105 -5.34 1.72 -3.35
CA ARG A 105 -6.46 1.65 -2.40
C ARG A 105 -7.81 1.53 -3.08
N ARG A 106 -8.01 2.21 -4.22
CA ARG A 106 -9.24 2.09 -5.03
C ARG A 106 -9.29 0.73 -5.72
N TYR A 107 -8.16 0.25 -6.21
CA TYR A 107 -8.01 -1.04 -6.87
C TYR A 107 -8.44 -2.21 -5.97
N LEU A 108 -8.02 -2.20 -4.69
CA LEU A 108 -8.33 -3.25 -3.72
C LEU A 108 -9.70 -3.12 -3.03
N HIS A 109 -10.37 -1.98 -3.14
CA HIS A 109 -11.63 -1.72 -2.44
C HIS A 109 -12.76 -2.74 -2.73
N PRO A 110 -12.94 -3.25 -3.97
CA PRO A 110 -13.95 -4.29 -4.23
C PRO A 110 -13.71 -5.59 -3.45
N LEU A 111 -12.45 -5.97 -3.21
CA LEU A 111 -12.12 -7.19 -2.45
C LEU A 111 -12.47 -7.04 -0.96
N GLU A 112 -12.24 -5.86 -0.38
CA GLU A 112 -12.52 -5.61 1.04
C GLU A 112 -14.01 -5.64 1.36
N ARG A 113 -14.89 -5.23 0.43
CA ARG A 113 -16.35 -5.23 0.63
C ARG A 113 -16.97 -6.63 0.83
N LEU A 114 -16.16 -7.68 0.71
CA LEU A 114 -16.58 -9.07 0.85
C LEU A 114 -16.31 -9.63 2.26
N LEU A 115 -15.73 -8.83 3.17
CA LEU A 115 -15.66 -9.09 4.62
C LEU A 115 -16.94 -8.64 5.32
#